data_AF-A0A7W0ZUB8-F1
#
_entry.id   AF-A0A7W0ZUB8-F1
#
_cell.length_a   1.000
_cell.length_b   1.000
_cell.length_c   1.000
_cell.angle_alpha   90.00
_cell.angle_beta   90.00
_cell.angle_gamma   90.00
#
_symmetry.space_group_name_H-M   'P 1'
#
loop_
_entity.id
_entity.type
_entity.pdbx_description
1 polymer ?
#
loop_
_entity_poly.entity_id
_entity_poly.type
_entity_poly.pdbx_seq_one_letter_code
_entity_poly.pdbx_strand_id
1 'polypeptide(L)' 'MSSLVQRNKVVSKRKGAIAAATAGGAAVIAVAGAPIVAVVAAAGAAYLAWDWFSFRMKNGMRF' A
#
# COMPACT_ATOMS: atom_id res chain seq x y z
N MET A 1 6.93 -27.22 -3.59
CA MET A 1 5.74 -26.50 -3.08
C MET A 1 6.19 -25.33 -2.23
N SER A 2 6.01 -24.08 -2.68
CA SER A 2 6.26 -22.93 -1.80
C SER A 2 5.14 -22.88 -0.75
N SER A 3 5.53 -22.84 0.52
CA SER A 3 4.60 -22.78 1.65
C SER A 3 3.63 -21.60 1.47
N LEU A 4 2.35 -21.80 1.82
CA LEU A 4 1.34 -20.73 1.82
C LEU A 4 1.82 -19.49 2.60
N VAL A 5 2.62 -19.70 3.64
CA VAL A 5 3.26 -18.64 4.44
C VAL A 5 4.28 -17.84 3.63
N GLN A 6 5.11 -18.48 2.81
CA GLN A 6 6.06 -17.79 1.93
C GLN A 6 5.32 -16.95 0.89
N ARG A 7 4.27 -17.49 0.27
CA ARG A 7 3.45 -16.74 -0.70
C ARG A 7 2.78 -15.53 -0.04
N ASN A 8 2.19 -15.69 1.15
CA ASN A 8 1.58 -14.58 1.89
C ASN A 8 2.59 -13.49 2.25
N LYS A 9 3.83 -13.83 2.61
CA LYS A 9 4.90 -12.84 2.83
C LYS A 9 5.24 -12.04 1.57
N VAL A 10 5.35 -12.70 0.42
CA VAL A 10 5.64 -12.01 -0.86
C VAL A 10 4.50 -11.07 -1.25
N VAL A 11 3.25 -11.52 -1.12
CA VAL A 11 2.06 -10.70 -1.41
C VAL A 11 1.97 -9.51 -0.46
N SER A 12 2.24 -9.72 0.82
CA SER A 12 2.28 -8.65 1.82
C SER A 12 3.34 -7.59 1.49
N LYS A 13 4.57 -8.00 1.16
CA LYS A 13 5.62 -7.06 0.74
C LYS A 13 5.22 -6.26 -0.49
N ARG A 14 4.60 -6.91 -1.48
CA ARG A 14 4.17 -6.26 -2.71
C ARG A 14 3.05 -5.24 -2.47
N LYS A 15 2.03 -5.58 -1.67
CA LYS A 15 0.96 -4.65 -1.27
C LYS A 15 1.51 -3.44 -0.51
N GLY A 16 2.44 -3.67 0.44
CA GLY A 16 3.10 -2.59 1.16
C GLY A 16 3.94 -1.68 0.26
N ALA A 17 4.69 -2.24 -0.69
CA ALA A 17 5.49 -1.48 -1.65
C ALA A 17 4.61 -0.61 -2.58
N ILE A 18 3.47 -1.14 -3.04
CA ILE A 18 2.51 -0.40 -3.86
C ILE A 18 1.89 0.74 -3.06
N ALA A 19 1.50 0.50 -1.80
CA ALA A 19 0.99 1.54 -0.92
C ALA A 19 2.02 2.66 -0.70
N ALA A 20 3.28 2.31 -0.42
CA ALA A 20 4.37 3.26 -0.24
C ALA A 20 4.67 4.06 -1.52
N ALA A 21 4.73 3.39 -2.68
CA ALA A 21 4.95 4.05 -3.97
C ALA A 21 3.82 5.02 -4.31
N THR A 22 2.57 4.63 -4.04
CA THR A 22 1.40 5.49 -4.30
C THR A 22 1.39 6.71 -3.38
N ALA A 23 1.72 6.53 -2.09
CA ALA A 23 1.87 7.64 -1.15
C ALA A 23 3.00 8.60 -1.57
N GLY A 24 4.14 8.06 -2.00
CA GLY A 24 5.25 8.87 -2.53
C GLY A 24 4.87 9.65 -3.79
N GLY A 25 4.16 9.01 -4.73
CA GLY A 25 3.63 9.67 -5.92
C GLY A 25 2.63 10.79 -5.58
N ALA A 26 1.73 10.55 -4.62
CA ALA A 26 0.79 11.56 -4.15
C ALA A 26 1.51 12.80 -3.57
N ALA A 27 2.58 12.60 -2.80
CA ALA A 27 3.39 13.68 -2.25
C ALA A 27 4.09 14.50 -3.35
N VAL A 28 4.64 13.84 -4.37
CA VAL A 28 5.26 14.53 -5.52
C VAL A 28 4.22 15.36 -6.28
N ILE A 29 3.03 14.81 -6.53
CA ILE A 29 1.92 15.53 -7.19
C ILE A 29 1.47 16.75 -6.37
N ALA A 30 1.47 16.64 -5.04
CA ALA A 30 1.16 17.76 -4.15
C ALA A 30 2.18 18.90 -4.31
N VAL A 31 3.47 18.57 -4.30
CA VAL A 31 4.56 19.55 -4.47
C VAL A 31 4.57 20.16 -5.88
N ALA A 32 4.17 19.40 -6.90
CA ALA A 32 4.05 19.88 -8.28
C ALA A 32 2.89 20.87 -8.50
N GLY A 33 2.13 21.24 -7.46
CA GLY A 33 1.09 22.25 -7.55
C GLY A 33 -0.27 21.73 -8.05
N ALA A 34 -0.50 20.41 -8.01
CA ALA A 34 -1.77 19.79 -8.37
C ALA A 34 -2.51 19.25 -7.13
N PRO A 35 -3.01 20.10 -6.23
CA PRO A 35 -3.52 19.69 -4.92
C PRO A 35 -4.75 18.79 -4.99
N ILE A 36 -5.66 19.02 -5.94
CA ILE A 36 -6.85 18.17 -6.12
C ILE A 36 -6.45 16.74 -6.50
N VAL A 37 -5.51 16.62 -7.46
CA VAL A 37 -4.99 15.33 -7.90
C VAL A 37 -4.22 14.65 -6.75
N ALA A 38 -3.48 15.43 -5.96
CA ALA A 38 -2.79 14.92 -4.78
C ALA A 38 -3.75 14.37 -3.72
N VAL A 39 -4.89 15.03 -3.47
CA VAL A 39 -5.91 14.54 -2.54
C VAL A 39 -6.51 13.22 -3.02
N VAL A 40 -6.84 13.11 -4.31
CA VAL A 40 -7.33 11.84 -4.89
C VAL A 40 -6.28 10.74 -4.78
N ALA A 41 -5.01 11.05 -5.08
CA ALA A 41 -3.92 10.11 -4.95
C ALA A 41 -3.67 9.70 -3.49
N ALA A 42 -3.77 10.63 -2.55
CA ALA A 42 -3.65 10.37 -1.11
C ALA A 42 -4.79 9.47 -0.60
N ALA A 43 -6.03 9.68 -1.07
CA ALA A 43 -7.15 8.79 -0.77
C ALA A 43 -6.89 7.36 -1.30
N GLY A 44 -6.36 7.24 -2.52
CA GLY A 44 -5.94 5.95 -3.08
C GLY A 44 -4.82 5.28 -2.27
N ALA A 45 -3.83 6.06 -1.82
CA ALA A 45 -2.75 5.58 -0.96
C ALA A 45 -3.26 5.09 0.40
N ALA A 46 -4.21 5.81 1.02
CA ALA A 46 -4.85 5.41 2.26
C ALA A 46 -5.63 4.09 2.09
N TYR A 47 -6.36 3.93 0.98
CA TYR A 47 -7.06 2.68 0.67
C TYR A 47 -6.09 1.50 0.50
N LEU A 48 -4.99 1.69 -0.23
CA LEU A 48 -3.98 0.65 -0.41
C LEU A 48 -3.29 0.27 0.90
N ALA A 49 -3.04 1.24 1.77
CA ALA A 49 -2.52 0.99 3.12
C ALA A 49 -3.52 0.17 3.95
N TRP A 50 -4.82 0.49 3.86
CA TRP A 50 -5.89 -0.27 4.51
C TRP A 50 -6.00 -1.70 3.97
N ASP A 51 -5.96 -1.89 2.65
CA ASP A 51 -5.97 -3.21 2.01
C ASP A 51 -4.74 -4.04 2.42
N TRP A 52 -3.56 -3.44 2.46
CA TRP A 52 -2.35 -4.10 2.96
C TRP A 52 -2.48 -4.52 4.43
N PHE A 53 -2.94 -3.61 5.29
CA PHE A 53 -3.13 -3.90 6.71
C PHE A 53 -4.17 -4.99 6.93
N SER A 54 -5.30 -4.92 6.23
CA SER A 54 -6.36 -5.94 6.26
C SER A 54 -5.85 -7.30 5.80
N PHE A 55 -5.03 -7.34 4.74
CA PHE A 55 -4.37 -8.57 4.29
C PHE A 55 -3.44 -9.13 5.37
N ARG A 56 -2.70 -8.28 6.09
CA ARG A 56 -1.83 -8.70 7.20
C ARG A 56 -2.63 -9.35 8.33
N MET A 57 -3.73 -8.71 8.72
CA MET A 57 -4.64 -9.18 9.77
C MET A 57 -5.28 -10.53 9.41
N LYS A 58 -5.84 -10.65 8.19
CA LYS A 58 -6.49 -11.89 7.72
C LYS A 58 -5.54 -13.09 7.64
N ASN A 59 -4.24 -12.84 7.43
CA ASN A 59 -3.23 -13.90 7.31
C ASN A 59 -2.41 -14.09 8.59
N GLY A 60 -2.81 -13.50 9.73
CA GLY A 60 -2.16 -13.69 11.02
C GLY A 60 -0.69 -13.22 11.07
N MET A 61 -0.27 -12.37 10.13
CA MET A 61 1.08 -11.85 10.04
C MET A 61 1.23 -10.72 11.08
N ARG A 62 1.59 -11.09 12.31
CA ARG A 62 1.96 -10.16 13.39
C ARG A 62 3.33 -9.52 13.06
N PHE A 63 3.50 -8.26 13.51
CA PHE A 63 4.64 -7.38 13.21
C PHE A 63 6.00 -8.06 13.39
#